data_AF-A0A843HG15-F1
#
_entry.id   AF-A0A843HG15-F1
#
_cell.length_a   1.000
_cell.length_b   1.000
_cell.length_c   1.000
_cell.angle_alpha   90.00
_cell.angle_beta   90.00
_cell.angle_gamma   90.00
#
_symmetry.space_group_name_H-M   'P 1'
#
loop_
_entity.id
_entity.type
_entity.pdbx_description
1 polymer ?
#
loop_
_entity_poly.entity_id
_entity_poly.type
_entity_poly.pdbx_seq_one_letter_code
_entity_poly.pdbx_strand_id
1 'polypeptide(L)'
;FEDISYIEIAEADRILDDVDIIINTTPIGMYPNVDVDTPIRTDKINESHVVMDVIYNPLETKLLKEAKDNGATTVSGTNMLINQGITAFEIFTDRTPSYESFEKALLDQL
;
A
#
# COMPACT_ATOMS: atom_id res chain seq x y z
N PHE A 1 -17.67 -17.06 1.74
CA PHE A 1 -17.42 -15.65 2.10
C PHE A 1 -18.04 -15.36 3.46
N GLU A 2 -17.80 -16.20 4.47
CA GLU A 2 -18.45 -16.09 5.79
C GLU A 2 -17.63 -15.27 6.79
N ASP A 3 -16.36 -14.93 6.45
CA ASP A 3 -15.43 -14.22 7.33
C ASP A 3 -15.17 -12.75 6.91
N ILE A 4 -16.19 -12.07 6.37
CA ILE A 4 -16.08 -10.65 6.01
C ILE A 4 -16.90 -9.82 7.00
N SER A 5 -16.21 -8.95 7.73
CA SER A 5 -16.83 -7.94 8.58
C SER A 5 -16.73 -6.56 7.93
N TYR A 6 -17.77 -5.76 8.08
CA TYR A 6 -17.80 -4.37 7.61
C TYR A 6 -17.95 -3.45 8.80
N ILE A 7 -17.16 -2.39 8.81
CA ILE A 7 -17.21 -1.34 9.83
C ILE A 7 -17.13 0.01 9.14
N GLU A 8 -17.66 1.03 9.81
CA GLU A 8 -17.45 2.41 9.39
C GLU A 8 -15.99 2.79 9.63
N ILE A 9 -15.41 3.63 8.75
CA ILE A 9 -14.00 4.04 8.87
C ILE A 9 -13.71 4.74 10.21
N ALA A 10 -14.70 5.45 10.76
CA ALA A 10 -14.63 6.10 12.06
C ALA A 10 -14.47 5.11 13.24
N GLU A 11 -14.69 3.81 13.01
CA GLU A 11 -14.55 2.75 14.00
C GLU A 11 -13.31 1.88 13.77
N ALA A 12 -12.54 2.11 12.70
CA ALA A 12 -11.37 1.31 12.33
C ALA A 12 -10.33 1.24 13.45
N ASP A 13 -10.08 2.35 14.16
CA ASP A 13 -9.11 2.43 15.26
C ASP A 13 -9.41 1.46 16.43
N ARG A 14 -10.66 0.98 16.54
CA ARG A 14 -11.07 0.04 17.60
C ARG A 14 -10.59 -1.38 17.36
N ILE A 15 -10.32 -1.73 16.11
CA ILE A 15 -9.94 -3.09 15.71
C ILE A 15 -8.47 -3.20 15.32
N LEU A 16 -7.71 -2.09 15.34
CA LEU A 16 -6.30 -2.12 14.93
C LEU A 16 -5.47 -3.10 15.77
N ASP A 17 -5.78 -3.24 17.05
CA ASP A 17 -5.11 -4.20 17.93
C ASP A 17 -5.41 -5.68 17.59
N ASP A 18 -6.44 -5.93 16.76
CA ASP A 18 -6.91 -7.26 16.37
C ASP A 18 -6.56 -7.61 14.90
N VAL A 19 -5.78 -6.79 14.20
CA VAL A 19 -5.40 -7.01 12.79
C VAL A 19 -3.90 -7.04 12.59
N ASP A 20 -3.43 -7.95 11.74
CA ASP A 20 -2.02 -8.07 11.39
C ASP A 20 -1.64 -7.22 10.15
N ILE A 21 -2.59 -7.05 9.22
CA ILE A 21 -2.35 -6.44 7.91
C ILE A 21 -3.37 -5.33 7.65
N ILE A 22 -2.86 -4.15 7.29
CA ILE A 22 -3.65 -2.97 6.93
C ILE A 22 -3.35 -2.62 5.47
N ILE A 23 -4.39 -2.50 4.64
CA ILE A 23 -4.24 -2.16 3.22
C ILE A 23 -5.09 -0.92 2.90
N ASN A 24 -4.43 0.19 2.56
CA ASN A 24 -5.13 1.35 2.00
C ASN A 24 -5.39 1.12 0.51
N THR A 25 -6.67 1.08 0.14
CA THR A 25 -7.12 1.01 -1.26
C THR A 25 -7.88 2.27 -1.68
N THR A 26 -7.79 3.35 -0.89
CA THR A 26 -8.43 4.65 -1.17
C THR A 26 -7.45 5.62 -1.82
N PRO A 27 -7.91 6.73 -2.42
CA PRO A 27 -7.01 7.75 -2.98
C PRO A 27 -6.46 8.73 -1.93
N ILE A 28 -6.75 8.54 -0.63
CA ILE A 28 -6.30 9.45 0.44
C ILE A 28 -4.78 9.35 0.58
N GLY A 29 -4.08 10.48 0.46
CA GLY A 29 -2.61 10.54 0.46
C GLY A 29 -1.97 10.54 -0.93
N MET A 30 -2.77 10.46 -2.00
CA MET A 30 -2.29 10.48 -3.39
C MET A 30 -2.01 11.91 -3.87
N TYR A 31 -0.98 12.08 -4.70
CA TYR A 31 -0.70 13.35 -5.39
C TYR A 31 -1.94 13.85 -6.16
N PRO A 32 -2.27 15.17 -6.11
CA PRO A 32 -1.52 16.26 -5.47
C PRO A 32 -1.84 16.47 -3.98
N ASN A 33 -2.81 15.74 -3.42
CA ASN A 33 -3.31 15.94 -2.06
C ASN A 33 -2.52 15.12 -1.05
N VAL A 34 -1.21 15.34 -0.96
CA VAL A 34 -0.30 14.53 -0.14
C VAL A 34 -0.32 14.91 1.36
N ASP A 35 -0.72 16.15 1.67
CA ASP A 35 -0.72 16.68 3.04
C ASP A 35 -2.05 16.43 3.80
N VAL A 36 -2.98 15.69 3.20
CA VAL A 36 -4.21 15.27 3.88
C VAL A 36 -3.90 14.30 5.00
N ASP A 37 -4.84 14.15 5.93
CA ASP A 37 -4.68 13.18 7.00
C ASP A 37 -4.81 11.74 6.48
N THR A 38 -4.26 10.79 7.23
CA THR A 38 -4.31 9.36 6.89
C THR A 38 -5.73 8.80 7.02
N PRO A 39 -6.06 7.68 6.33
CA PRO A 39 -7.40 7.09 6.40
C PRO A 39 -7.82 6.62 7.81
N ILE A 40 -6.84 6.29 8.64
CA ILE A 40 -6.99 5.77 10.00
C ILE A 40 -5.91 6.40 10.89
N ARG A 41 -6.13 6.42 12.21
CA ARG A 41 -5.08 6.91 13.10
C ARG A 41 -3.93 5.91 13.16
N THR A 42 -2.71 6.42 13.13
CA THR A 42 -1.50 5.60 13.07
C THR A 42 -0.91 5.32 14.46
N ASP A 43 -1.43 5.91 15.54
CA ASP A 43 -0.88 5.82 16.90
C ASP A 43 -0.93 4.42 17.52
N LYS A 44 -1.73 3.52 16.96
CA LYS A 44 -1.77 2.10 17.35
C LYS A 44 -0.98 1.17 16.44
N ILE A 45 -0.57 1.65 15.26
CA ILE A 45 0.28 0.91 14.35
C ILE A 45 1.65 0.76 15.01
N ASN A 46 2.20 -0.44 14.97
CA ASN A 46 3.48 -0.79 15.58
C ASN A 46 4.14 -1.97 14.83
N GLU A 47 5.26 -2.46 15.33
CA GLU A 47 6.05 -3.56 14.76
C GLU A 47 5.30 -4.88 14.49
N SER A 48 4.13 -5.12 15.12
CA SER A 48 3.28 -6.28 14.81
C SER A 48 2.54 -6.17 13.48
N HIS A 49 2.47 -4.97 12.90
CA HIS A 49 1.64 -4.69 11.73
C HIS A 49 2.44 -4.71 10.43
N VAL A 50 1.75 -5.10 9.36
CA VAL A 50 2.15 -4.85 7.97
C VAL A 50 1.20 -3.82 7.36
N VAL A 51 1.73 -2.71 6.86
CA VAL A 51 0.95 -1.64 6.24
C VAL A 51 1.28 -1.53 4.75
N MET A 52 0.28 -1.79 3.91
CA MET A 52 0.36 -1.63 2.47
C MET A 52 -0.49 -0.44 2.02
N ASP A 53 0.03 0.32 1.06
CA ASP A 53 -0.73 1.38 0.39
C ASP A 53 -0.67 1.12 -1.11
N VAL A 54 -1.82 1.04 -1.79
CA VAL A 54 -1.83 0.82 -3.26
C VAL A 54 -1.40 2.07 -4.04
N ILE A 55 -1.32 3.22 -3.37
CA ILE A 55 -0.81 4.46 -3.95
C ILE A 55 0.67 4.27 -4.29
N TYR A 56 1.04 4.70 -5.50
CA TYR A 56 2.42 4.70 -6.01
C TYR A 56 2.95 6.11 -6.34
N ASN A 57 2.11 7.15 -6.21
CA ASN A 57 2.51 8.55 -6.33
C ASN A 57 1.82 9.40 -5.24
N PRO A 58 2.55 9.84 -4.20
CA PRO A 58 4.00 9.73 -4.01
C PRO A 58 4.48 8.30 -3.69
N LEU A 59 5.80 8.05 -3.80
CA LEU A 59 6.41 6.75 -3.51
C LEU A 59 6.24 6.32 -2.04
N GLU A 60 6.30 7.29 -1.11
CA GLU A 60 6.06 7.10 0.32
C GLU A 60 4.92 8.05 0.72
N THR A 61 3.73 7.49 0.98
CA THR A 61 2.57 8.26 1.45
C THR A 61 2.72 8.61 2.93
N LYS A 62 1.92 9.57 3.43
CA LYS A 62 1.88 9.90 4.85
C LYS A 62 1.60 8.67 5.72
N LEU A 63 0.70 7.78 5.28
CA LEU A 63 0.39 6.53 5.97
C LEU A 63 1.61 5.61 6.07
N LEU A 64 2.30 5.37 4.95
CA LEU A 64 3.49 4.51 4.95
C LEU A 64 4.62 5.12 5.79
N LYS A 65 4.80 6.44 5.72
CA LYS A 65 5.80 7.14 6.52
C LYS A 65 5.53 6.98 8.02
N GLU A 66 4.32 7.28 8.48
CA GLU A 66 3.96 7.17 9.90
C GLU A 66 3.99 5.72 10.41
N ALA A 67 3.51 4.76 9.60
CA ALA A 67 3.60 3.34 9.94
C ALA A 67 5.04 2.88 10.13
N LYS A 68 5.93 3.29 9.22
CA LYS A 68 7.37 3.00 9.30
C LYS A 68 8.04 3.68 10.50
N ASP A 69 7.69 4.92 10.79
CA ASP A 69 8.19 5.64 11.97
C ASP A 69 7.76 4.95 13.28
N ASN A 70 6.61 4.25 13.28
CA ASN A 70 6.14 3.42 14.39
C ASN A 70 6.71 1.98 14.39
N GLY A 71 7.61 1.64 13.46
CA GLY A 71 8.27 0.34 13.40
C GLY A 71 7.52 -0.75 12.63
N ALA A 72 6.39 -0.43 12.00
CA ALA A 72 5.67 -1.41 11.17
C ALA A 72 6.43 -1.75 9.89
N THR A 73 6.16 -2.94 9.36
CA THR A 73 6.63 -3.30 8.01
C THR A 73 5.77 -2.61 6.97
N THR A 74 6.37 -1.93 6.00
CA THR A 74 5.62 -1.19 4.97
C THR A 74 5.79 -1.78 3.57
N VAL A 75 4.71 -1.73 2.78
CA VAL A 75 4.66 -2.23 1.39
C VAL A 75 4.12 -1.12 0.48
N SER A 76 4.94 -0.67 -0.47
CA SER A 76 4.55 0.38 -1.43
C SER A 76 3.68 -0.18 -2.57
N GLY A 77 2.79 0.68 -3.10
CA GLY A 77 1.91 0.37 -4.22
C GLY A 77 2.66 0.15 -5.53
N THR A 78 3.92 0.60 -5.63
CA THR A 78 4.78 0.32 -6.78
C THR A 78 4.97 -1.18 -7.00
N ASN A 79 5.05 -1.97 -5.92
CA ASN A 79 5.16 -3.43 -6.01
C ASN A 79 3.94 -4.02 -6.72
N MET A 80 2.73 -3.56 -6.39
CA MET A 80 1.50 -3.99 -7.06
C MET A 80 1.51 -3.57 -8.53
N LEU A 81 1.88 -2.31 -8.82
CA LEU A 81 1.94 -1.76 -10.17
C LEU A 81 2.93 -2.53 -11.07
N ILE A 82 4.07 -2.94 -10.54
CA ILE A 82 5.07 -3.72 -11.27
C ILE A 82 4.56 -5.15 -11.49
N ASN A 83 4.12 -5.84 -10.43
CA ASN A 83 3.74 -7.25 -10.53
C ASN A 83 2.53 -7.47 -11.45
N GLN A 84 1.55 -6.56 -11.46
CA GLN A 84 0.44 -6.65 -12.41
C GLN A 84 0.92 -6.51 -13.86
N GLY A 85 1.91 -5.64 -14.11
CA GLY A 85 2.48 -5.42 -15.43
C GLY A 85 3.29 -6.63 -15.92
N ILE A 86 4.07 -7.23 -15.03
CA ILE A 86 4.80 -8.49 -15.29
C ILE A 86 3.81 -9.59 -15.66
N THR A 87 2.76 -9.78 -14.85
CA THR A 87 1.73 -10.80 -15.09
C THR A 87 1.06 -10.61 -16.45
N ALA A 88 0.68 -9.36 -16.79
CA ALA A 88 0.09 -9.05 -18.09
C ALA A 88 1.07 -9.31 -19.25
N PHE A 89 2.34 -8.95 -19.09
CA PHE A 89 3.37 -9.19 -20.10
C PHE A 89 3.58 -10.69 -20.34
N GLU A 90 3.60 -11.49 -19.28
CA GLU A 90 3.67 -12.95 -19.38
C GLU A 90 2.49 -13.53 -20.15
N ILE A 91 1.26 -13.11 -19.81
CA ILE A 91 0.04 -13.56 -20.50
C ILE A 91 0.07 -13.22 -22.00
N PHE A 92 0.60 -12.05 -22.38
CA PHE A 92 0.58 -11.61 -23.78
C PHE A 92 1.74 -12.10 -24.63
N THR A 93 2.87 -12.46 -24.02
CA THR A 93 4.10 -12.74 -24.76
C THR A 93 4.66 -14.13 -24.55
N ASP A 94 4.11 -14.90 -23.59
CA ASP A 94 4.66 -16.18 -23.12
C ASP A 94 6.13 -16.07 -22.65
N ARG A 95 6.56 -14.87 -22.23
CA ARG A 95 7.91 -14.60 -21.75
C ARG A 95 7.85 -14.00 -20.34
N THR A 96 8.72 -14.48 -19.47
CA THR A 96 8.93 -13.91 -18.12
C THR A 96 9.94 -12.78 -18.16
N PRO A 97 9.52 -11.52 -17.90
CA PRO A 97 10.44 -10.41 -17.74
C PRO A 97 11.05 -10.42 -16.33
N SER A 98 12.16 -9.70 -16.14
CA SER A 98 12.72 -9.49 -14.80
C SER A 98 11.98 -8.35 -14.08
N TYR A 99 11.89 -8.44 -12.75
CA TYR A 99 11.29 -7.38 -11.92
C TYR A 99 12.02 -6.05 -12.11
N GLU A 100 13.35 -6.09 -12.14
CA GLU A 100 14.24 -4.92 -12.27
C GLU A 100 14.01 -4.18 -13.58
N SER A 101 13.62 -4.88 -14.65
CA SER A 101 13.32 -4.25 -15.94
C SER A 101 12.09 -3.34 -15.86
N PHE A 102 11.06 -3.77 -15.12
CA PHE A 102 9.84 -3.00 -14.90
C PHE A 102 10.05 -1.91 -13.85
N GLU A 103 10.76 -2.21 -12.78
CA GLU A 103 11.10 -1.24 -11.74
C GLU A 103 11.89 -0.06 -12.32
N LYS A 104 12.92 -0.33 -13.13
CA LYS A 104 13.68 0.71 -13.82
C LYS A 104 12.78 1.57 -14.71
N ALA A 105 11.92 0.94 -15.50
CA ALA A 105 11.01 1.66 -16.39
C ALA A 105 10.02 2.54 -15.62
N LEU A 106 9.58 2.12 -14.43
CA LEU A 106 8.73 2.92 -13.55
C LEU A 106 9.50 4.11 -12.97
N LEU A 107 10.70 3.90 -12.44
CA LEU A 107 11.53 4.97 -11.85
C LEU A 107 11.94 6.03 -12.87
N ASP A 108 12.14 5.66 -14.14
CA ASP A 108 12.44 6.60 -15.23
C ASP A 108 11.25 7.53 -15.57
N GLN A 109 10.06 7.29 -15.01
CA GLN A 109 8.83 8.06 -15.27
C GLN A 109 8.32 8.86 -14.06
N LEU A 110 8.88 8.65 -12.86
CA LEU A 110 8.54 9.33 -11.63
C LEU A 110 9.48 10.52 -11.37
#